data_AF-A0A838VJ19-F1
#
_entry.id   AF-A0A838VJ19-F1
#
_cell.length_a   1.000
_cell.length_b   1.000
_cell.length_c   1.000
_cell.angle_alpha   90.00
_cell.angle_beta   90.00
_cell.angle_gamma   90.00
#
_symmetry.space_group_name_H-M   'P 1'
#
loop_
_entity.id
_entity.type
_entity.pdbx_description
1 polymer ?
#
loop_
_entity_poly.entity_id
_entity_poly.type
_entity_poly.pdbx_seq_one_letter_code
_entity_poly.pdbx_strand_id
1 'polypeptide(L)'
;MREFLKQKRREIVPEIHKSQVDAYRKGKVFTRRSLGIKLSDIFRQAAAEQAIDSLAQKLLADTYTRSLINISELKSGKNLELADIRKVFDGLFSPNPSGTNKNAVENYGVGLGLTSNQNCLEFNPVICKVFDFLRQQLCQHQGRVTRNQLERLLVGSPHGLTRDLLSLYLLCFVHYGNPRAELELSPETTIKLRNSKTPPKQRLTTDLIRQVEWSNKFDREIRALQESQGVDWNQVVPFARILDDTLTTTTDSQQKLEQEERLKRASLALKERVEAVNNSLASLARTLGSTLPKSISEQLSPLLLLTQTVDLDDFFATAQSRFENEEQLATALSNFKILENLSHLSTDLGADRAYLRQLKDSLPPDANLLRHSLDEVLALFNLEQLLESPSFQESLLSQLDQLKDKYTNQYRIHHRDHYQAVQNLRSELVETGEKLKTLERLNEVRELGLPVVPNHRQRQQVLLNQLKVVFGNRYRVATGFSPRPFVSAVSSRITPTNLH
;
A
#
# COMPACT_ATOMS: atom_id res chain seq x y z
N MET A 1 -87.39 -5.29 41.28
CA MET A 1 -86.42 -4.27 41.75
C MET A 1 -85.07 -4.33 41.01
N ARG A 2 -84.37 -5.47 40.93
CA ARG A 2 -83.10 -5.60 40.16
C ARG A 2 -83.23 -5.33 38.65
N GLU A 3 -84.32 -5.78 38.02
CA GLU A 3 -84.62 -5.51 36.61
C GLU A 3 -84.83 -4.00 36.34
N PHE A 4 -85.61 -3.32 37.20
CA PHE A 4 -85.83 -1.87 37.14
C PHE A 4 -84.52 -1.07 37.27
N LEU A 5 -83.62 -1.46 38.19
CA LEU A 5 -82.32 -0.81 38.35
C LEU A 5 -81.38 -1.06 37.15
N LYS A 6 -81.44 -2.24 36.52
CA LYS A 6 -80.71 -2.51 35.27
C LYS A 6 -81.25 -1.68 34.10
N GLN A 7 -82.56 -1.52 34.00
CA GLN A 7 -83.20 -0.71 32.97
C GLN A 7 -82.91 0.78 33.16
N LYS A 8 -83.03 1.30 34.39
CA LYS A 8 -82.62 2.67 34.71
C LYS A 8 -81.14 2.93 34.49
N ARG A 9 -80.26 1.97 34.80
CA ARG A 9 -78.82 2.10 34.47
C ARG A 9 -78.59 2.14 32.95
N ARG A 10 -79.31 1.35 32.16
CA ARG A 10 -79.24 1.37 30.68
C ARG A 10 -79.75 2.67 30.07
N GLU A 11 -80.65 3.38 30.74
CA GLU A 11 -81.15 4.70 30.31
C GLU A 11 -80.22 5.85 30.75
N ILE A 12 -79.79 5.85 32.02
CA ILE A 12 -79.05 6.96 32.63
C ILE A 12 -77.60 7.04 32.14
N VAL A 13 -76.93 5.90 31.95
CA VAL A 13 -75.52 5.88 31.50
C VAL A 13 -75.32 6.55 30.13
N PRO A 14 -76.10 6.23 29.07
CA PRO A 14 -75.97 6.93 27.80
C PRO A 14 -76.43 8.40 27.88
N GLU A 15 -77.36 8.73 28.78
CA GLU A 15 -77.79 10.12 28.99
C GLU A 15 -76.70 10.98 29.65
N ILE A 16 -76.00 10.45 30.67
CA ILE A 16 -74.83 11.10 31.28
C ILE A 16 -73.71 11.24 30.25
N HIS A 17 -73.43 10.19 29.47
CA HIS A 17 -72.42 10.24 28.42
C HIS A 17 -72.75 11.31 27.37
N LYS A 18 -74.02 11.38 26.93
CA LYS A 18 -74.50 12.41 26.01
C LYS A 18 -74.37 13.82 26.61
N SER A 19 -74.74 14.00 27.87
CA SER A 19 -74.61 15.27 28.59
C SER A 19 -73.15 15.74 28.70
N GLN A 20 -72.22 14.83 29.02
CA GLN A 20 -70.79 15.13 29.05
C GLN A 20 -70.24 15.49 27.67
N VAL A 21 -70.57 14.70 26.63
CA VAL A 21 -70.20 15.00 25.24
C VAL A 21 -70.74 16.37 24.81
N ASP A 22 -71.98 16.71 25.16
CA ASP A 22 -72.58 18.01 24.83
C ASP A 22 -71.95 19.18 25.62
N ALA A 23 -71.48 18.94 26.86
CA ALA A 23 -70.70 19.93 27.62
C ALA A 23 -69.32 20.17 26.98
N TYR A 24 -68.61 19.12 26.55
CA TYR A 24 -67.33 19.25 25.86
C TYR A 24 -67.47 19.85 24.45
N ARG A 25 -68.57 19.57 23.72
CA ARG A 25 -68.90 20.23 22.44
C ARG A 25 -69.06 21.74 22.56
N LYS A 26 -69.51 22.23 23.74
CA LYS A 26 -69.66 23.66 24.06
C LYS A 26 -68.39 24.29 24.63
N GLY A 27 -67.35 23.50 24.90
CA GLY A 27 -66.05 23.98 25.39
C GLY A 27 -65.33 24.85 24.36
N LYS A 28 -64.14 25.37 24.74
CA LYS A 28 -63.19 26.04 23.83
C LYS A 28 -61.83 25.36 23.96
N VAL A 29 -61.17 25.04 22.84
CA VAL A 29 -59.76 24.61 22.87
C VAL A 29 -58.89 25.85 22.88
N PHE A 30 -58.08 26.00 23.92
CA PHE A 30 -57.03 27.01 23.96
C PHE A 30 -55.77 26.42 23.35
N THR A 31 -55.37 26.92 22.18
CA THR A 31 -54.09 26.60 21.55
C THR A 31 -53.15 27.80 21.64
N ARG A 32 -51.83 27.55 21.74
CA ARG A 32 -50.80 28.60 21.90
C ARG A 32 -50.79 29.65 20.76
N ARG A 33 -51.38 29.32 19.61
CA ARG A 33 -51.48 30.18 18.40
C ARG A 33 -52.92 30.57 18.04
N SER A 34 -53.89 30.36 18.92
CA SER A 34 -55.30 30.67 18.64
C SER A 34 -55.83 30.01 17.34
N LEU A 35 -55.40 28.77 17.07
CA LEU A 35 -56.03 27.94 16.04
C LEU A 35 -57.52 27.81 16.33
N GLY A 36 -58.36 28.27 15.40
CA GLY A 36 -59.82 28.19 15.45
C GLY A 36 -60.35 26.78 15.26
N ILE A 37 -59.95 25.84 16.12
CA ILE A 37 -60.42 24.46 16.07
C ILE A 37 -61.86 24.40 16.59
N LYS A 38 -62.82 24.20 15.68
CA LYS A 38 -64.22 23.98 16.02
C LYS A 38 -64.38 22.61 16.68
N LEU A 39 -64.68 22.60 17.98
CA LEU A 39 -64.89 21.38 18.77
C LEU A 39 -66.10 20.57 18.32
N SER A 40 -67.10 21.24 17.71
CA SER A 40 -68.24 20.60 17.07
C SER A 40 -67.84 19.58 16.01
N ASP A 41 -66.74 19.82 15.29
CA ASP A 41 -66.31 19.00 14.17
C ASP A 41 -65.48 17.78 14.63
N ILE A 42 -64.88 17.88 15.81
CA ILE A 42 -64.05 16.84 16.43
C ILE A 42 -64.91 15.88 17.25
N PHE A 43 -65.76 16.41 18.13
CA PHE A 43 -66.67 15.60 18.98
C PHE A 43 -67.97 15.18 18.28
N ARG A 44 -68.09 15.38 16.96
CA ARG A 44 -69.16 14.77 16.15
C ARG A 44 -68.88 13.30 15.83
N GLN A 45 -67.62 12.90 15.92
CA GLN A 45 -67.18 11.55 15.56
C GLN A 45 -67.64 10.54 16.62
N ALA A 46 -68.01 9.35 16.17
CA ALA A 46 -68.67 8.34 17.01
C ALA A 46 -67.70 7.66 18.00
N ALA A 47 -66.40 7.64 17.69
CA ALA A 47 -65.36 7.04 18.50
C ALA A 47 -64.37 8.10 19.02
N ALA A 48 -63.98 7.97 20.28
CA ALA A 48 -63.03 8.90 20.93
C ALA A 48 -61.65 8.91 20.23
N GLU A 49 -61.19 7.77 19.73
CA GLU A 49 -59.92 7.63 19.01
C GLU A 49 -59.89 8.47 17.74
N GLN A 50 -60.97 8.42 16.94
CA GLN A 50 -61.09 9.23 15.73
C GLN A 50 -61.04 10.73 16.06
N ALA A 51 -61.71 11.13 17.15
CA ALA A 51 -61.74 12.53 17.58
C ALA A 51 -60.35 13.01 17.98
N ILE A 52 -59.57 12.17 18.68
CA ILE A 52 -58.18 12.44 19.04
C ILE A 52 -57.32 12.54 17.77
N ASP A 53 -57.47 11.62 16.82
CA ASP A 53 -56.72 11.63 15.56
C ASP A 53 -57.02 12.90 14.73
N SER A 54 -58.29 13.31 14.65
CA SER A 54 -58.69 14.53 13.94
C SER A 54 -58.13 15.79 14.60
N LEU A 55 -58.10 15.83 15.94
CA LEU A 55 -57.49 16.91 16.70
C LEU A 55 -55.96 16.93 16.50
N ALA A 56 -55.32 15.77 16.61
CA ALA A 56 -53.88 15.62 16.39
C ALA A 56 -53.48 16.04 14.97
N GLN A 57 -54.22 15.60 13.95
CA GLN A 57 -53.99 15.96 12.55
C GLN A 57 -54.05 17.48 12.34
N LYS A 58 -55.06 18.16 12.92
CA LYS A 58 -55.20 19.63 12.82
C LYS A 58 -54.06 20.37 13.54
N LEU A 59 -53.63 19.88 14.71
CA LEU A 59 -52.52 20.46 15.46
C LEU A 59 -51.16 20.24 14.77
N LEU A 60 -50.94 19.04 14.23
CA LEU A 60 -49.72 18.69 13.51
C LEU A 60 -49.62 19.47 12.19
N ALA A 61 -50.73 19.62 11.46
CA ALA A 61 -50.75 20.41 10.21
C ALA A 61 -50.39 21.88 10.41
N ASP A 62 -50.77 22.49 11.54
CA ASP A 62 -50.37 23.87 11.88
C ASP A 62 -48.92 23.97 12.39
N THR A 63 -48.44 22.92 13.04
CA THR A 63 -47.08 22.90 13.60
C THR A 63 -46.04 22.67 12.51
N TYR A 64 -46.33 21.79 11.55
CA TYR A 64 -45.40 21.36 10.50
C TYR A 64 -45.81 21.93 9.13
N THR A 65 -45.59 23.24 8.98
CA THR A 65 -46.06 24.01 7.81
C THR A 65 -45.15 23.92 6.58
N ARG A 66 -43.93 23.38 6.71
CA ARG A 66 -42.93 23.34 5.63
C ARG A 66 -42.43 21.91 5.41
N SER A 67 -43.27 21.06 4.81
CA SER A 67 -42.83 19.71 4.42
C SER A 67 -41.72 19.79 3.37
N LEU A 68 -40.63 19.03 3.59
CA LEU A 68 -39.56 18.82 2.61
C LEU A 68 -39.86 17.66 1.65
N ILE A 69 -40.93 16.91 1.92
CA ILE A 69 -41.40 15.76 1.12
C ILE A 69 -42.62 16.18 0.30
N ASN A 70 -42.71 15.69 -0.92
CA ASN A 70 -43.85 15.93 -1.80
C ASN A 70 -44.97 14.90 -1.53
N ILE A 71 -45.83 15.21 -0.55
CA ILE A 71 -46.89 14.32 -0.10
C ILE A 71 -47.90 14.01 -1.22
N SER A 72 -48.14 14.94 -2.16
CA SER A 72 -49.05 14.74 -3.28
C SER A 72 -48.54 13.77 -4.35
N GLU A 73 -47.24 13.50 -4.38
CA GLU A 73 -46.62 12.54 -5.31
C GLU A 73 -46.43 11.15 -4.70
N LEU A 74 -46.75 10.98 -3.41
CA LEU A 74 -46.91 9.65 -2.82
C LEU A 74 -48.19 9.03 -3.41
N LYS A 75 -48.10 7.82 -3.96
CA LYS A 75 -49.27 7.19 -4.59
C LYS A 75 -50.44 7.12 -3.58
N SER A 76 -51.59 7.64 -4.03
CA SER A 76 -52.78 7.95 -3.24
C SER A 76 -53.24 6.78 -2.35
N GLY A 77 -53.39 7.03 -1.05
CA GLY A 77 -54.08 6.14 -0.12
C GLY A 77 -53.20 5.24 0.78
N LYS A 78 -51.87 5.37 0.74
CA LYS A 78 -50.97 4.64 1.66
C LYS A 78 -50.17 5.59 2.54
N ASN A 79 -50.35 5.46 3.85
CA ASN A 79 -49.48 6.10 4.83
C ASN A 79 -48.11 5.42 4.78
N LEU A 80 -47.04 6.21 4.85
CA LEU A 80 -45.70 5.66 4.88
C LEU A 80 -45.42 5.05 6.27
N GLU A 81 -45.30 3.74 6.33
CA GLU A 81 -44.96 3.01 7.56
C GLU A 81 -43.45 2.75 7.68
N LEU A 82 -42.99 2.42 8.89
CA LEU A 82 -41.59 2.06 9.17
C LEU A 82 -41.09 0.91 8.29
N ALA A 83 -41.94 -0.11 8.07
CA ALA A 83 -41.61 -1.24 7.21
C ALA A 83 -41.39 -0.82 5.75
N ASP A 84 -42.05 0.24 5.29
CA ASP A 84 -41.93 0.72 3.92
C ASP A 84 -40.63 1.50 3.69
N ILE A 85 -40.15 2.25 4.69
CA ILE A 85 -38.84 2.93 4.65
C ILE A 85 -37.72 1.91 4.40
N ARG A 86 -37.75 0.79 5.13
CA ARG A 86 -36.80 -0.32 4.92
C ARG A 86 -36.90 -0.89 3.50
N LYS A 87 -38.11 -1.17 3.02
CA LYS A 87 -38.33 -1.71 1.66
C LYS A 87 -37.85 -0.74 0.58
N VAL A 88 -37.99 0.57 0.78
CA VAL A 88 -37.47 1.60 -0.14
C VAL A 88 -35.94 1.54 -0.17
N PHE A 89 -35.28 1.51 0.98
CA PHE A 89 -33.82 1.37 1.04
C PHE A 89 -33.33 0.09 0.33
N ASP A 90 -33.93 -1.05 0.69
CA ASP A 90 -33.56 -2.33 0.11
C ASP A 90 -33.91 -2.41 -1.39
N GLY A 91 -34.95 -1.70 -1.84
CA GLY A 91 -35.33 -1.61 -3.25
C GLY A 91 -34.34 -0.82 -4.09
N LEU A 92 -33.75 0.24 -3.52
CA LEU A 92 -32.77 1.09 -4.19
C LEU A 92 -31.36 0.49 -4.20
N PHE A 93 -30.95 -0.21 -3.13
CA PHE A 93 -29.55 -0.57 -2.92
C PHE A 93 -29.26 -2.06 -2.79
N SER A 94 -30.26 -2.94 -2.66
CA SER A 94 -29.98 -4.39 -2.67
C SER A 94 -29.60 -4.86 -4.08
N PRO A 95 -28.66 -5.82 -4.22
CA PRO A 95 -28.28 -6.36 -5.53
C PRO A 95 -29.44 -7.07 -6.23
N ASN A 96 -30.33 -7.72 -5.47
CA ASN A 96 -31.53 -8.39 -5.98
C ASN A 96 -32.76 -7.95 -5.17
N PRO A 97 -33.39 -6.81 -5.50
CA PRO A 97 -34.54 -6.32 -4.76
C PRO A 97 -35.77 -7.19 -5.04
N SER A 98 -36.48 -7.61 -3.98
CA SER A 98 -37.73 -8.37 -4.10
C SER A 98 -38.84 -7.53 -4.74
N GLY A 99 -39.88 -8.18 -5.25
CA GLY A 99 -41.04 -7.48 -5.85
C GLY A 99 -41.70 -6.49 -4.88
N THR A 100 -41.75 -6.80 -3.58
CA THR A 100 -42.27 -5.88 -2.55
C THR A 100 -41.40 -4.64 -2.37
N ASN A 101 -40.08 -4.77 -2.52
CA ASN A 101 -39.14 -3.66 -2.40
C ASN A 101 -39.23 -2.74 -3.62
N LYS A 102 -39.30 -3.31 -4.83
CA LYS A 102 -39.54 -2.55 -6.07
C LYS A 102 -40.85 -1.76 -6.00
N ASN A 103 -41.93 -2.42 -5.55
CA ASN A 103 -43.22 -1.76 -5.36
C ASN A 103 -43.15 -0.61 -4.34
N ALA A 104 -42.36 -0.73 -3.27
CA ALA A 104 -42.18 0.36 -2.31
C ALA A 104 -41.48 1.56 -2.93
N VAL A 105 -40.43 1.34 -3.74
CA VAL A 105 -39.74 2.40 -4.47
C VAL A 105 -40.67 3.08 -5.48
N GLU A 106 -41.49 2.33 -6.21
CA GLU A 106 -42.48 2.92 -7.15
C GLU A 106 -43.60 3.72 -6.45
N ASN A 107 -43.96 3.36 -5.22
CA ASN A 107 -45.04 4.02 -4.49
C ASN A 107 -44.58 5.29 -3.77
N TYR A 108 -43.34 5.30 -3.29
CA TYR A 108 -42.83 6.33 -2.39
C TYR A 108 -41.58 7.07 -2.91
N GLY A 109 -40.80 6.48 -3.81
CA GLY A 109 -39.50 7.02 -4.26
C GLY A 109 -39.59 8.42 -4.86
N VAL A 110 -40.61 8.67 -5.70
CA VAL A 110 -40.85 9.98 -6.33
C VAL A 110 -41.25 11.02 -5.28
N GLY A 111 -42.25 10.74 -4.43
CA GLY A 111 -42.70 11.70 -3.42
C GLY A 111 -41.64 12.01 -2.36
N LEU A 112 -40.74 11.06 -2.07
CA LEU A 112 -39.56 11.27 -1.24
C LEU A 112 -38.43 12.03 -1.95
N GLY A 113 -38.54 12.25 -3.26
CA GLY A 113 -37.52 12.89 -4.10
C GLY A 113 -36.25 12.05 -4.27
N LEU A 114 -36.31 10.73 -4.07
CA LEU A 114 -35.17 9.81 -4.20
C LEU A 114 -35.05 9.24 -5.62
N THR A 115 -36.14 9.24 -6.38
CA THR A 115 -36.23 8.76 -7.76
C THR A 115 -36.89 9.80 -8.66
N SER A 116 -36.85 9.59 -9.97
CA SER A 116 -37.44 10.52 -10.95
C SER A 116 -38.78 10.01 -11.51
N ASN A 117 -39.61 10.90 -12.06
CA ASN A 117 -40.85 10.52 -12.74
C ASN A 117 -40.63 9.71 -14.03
N GLN A 118 -39.44 9.81 -14.63
CA GLN A 118 -39.09 9.09 -15.86
C GLN A 118 -38.61 7.68 -15.54
N ASN A 119 -37.75 7.54 -14.52
CA ASN A 119 -37.25 6.27 -14.02
C ASN A 119 -37.57 6.15 -12.52
N CYS A 120 -38.73 5.57 -12.20
CA CYS A 120 -39.22 5.45 -10.82
C CYS A 120 -38.47 4.41 -9.98
N LEU A 121 -37.69 3.53 -10.58
CA LEU A 121 -36.95 2.46 -9.89
C LEU A 121 -35.47 2.78 -9.68
N GLU A 122 -34.94 3.77 -10.39
CA GLU A 122 -33.53 4.14 -10.31
C GLU A 122 -33.34 5.28 -9.30
N PHE A 123 -32.29 5.15 -8.51
CA PHE A 123 -31.88 6.20 -7.57
C PHE A 123 -31.42 7.44 -8.36
N ASN A 124 -32.20 8.51 -8.28
CA ASN A 124 -31.93 9.77 -8.97
C ASN A 124 -32.50 10.95 -8.15
N PRO A 125 -31.79 11.41 -7.11
CA PRO A 125 -32.31 12.35 -6.12
C PRO A 125 -32.07 13.83 -6.48
N VAL A 126 -32.15 14.20 -7.77
CA VAL A 126 -31.84 15.58 -8.23
C VAL A 126 -32.80 16.63 -7.65
N ILE A 127 -34.06 16.25 -7.40
CA ILE A 127 -35.13 17.15 -6.93
C ILE A 127 -35.29 17.07 -5.38
N CYS A 128 -34.38 16.38 -4.69
CA CYS A 128 -34.51 16.13 -3.25
C CYS A 128 -34.24 17.39 -2.41
N LYS A 129 -35.31 18.06 -1.94
CA LYS A 129 -35.22 19.24 -1.05
C LYS A 129 -34.51 18.94 0.28
N VAL A 130 -34.56 17.69 0.76
CA VAL A 130 -33.84 17.29 1.97
C VAL A 130 -32.33 17.30 1.70
N PHE A 131 -31.87 16.93 0.50
CA PHE A 131 -30.46 16.98 0.15
C PHE A 131 -29.96 18.41 0.02
N ASP A 132 -30.76 19.32 -0.55
CA ASP A 132 -30.45 20.75 -0.55
C ASP A 132 -30.26 21.29 0.87
N PHE A 133 -31.15 20.89 1.78
CA PHE A 133 -31.06 21.26 3.19
C PHE A 133 -29.79 20.71 3.85
N LEU A 134 -29.50 19.41 3.67
CA LEU A 134 -28.30 18.78 4.24
C LEU A 134 -27.01 19.42 3.72
N ARG A 135 -26.97 19.76 2.43
CA ARG A 135 -25.86 20.53 1.82
C ARG A 135 -25.66 21.87 2.51
N GLN A 136 -26.73 22.63 2.67
CA GLN A 136 -26.67 23.92 3.32
C GLN A 136 -26.18 23.80 4.77
N GLN A 137 -26.62 22.76 5.50
CA GLN A 137 -26.18 22.52 6.88
C GLN A 137 -24.70 22.13 6.97
N LEU A 138 -24.21 21.29 6.06
CA LEU A 138 -22.78 20.95 6.00
C LEU A 138 -21.93 22.20 5.76
N CYS A 139 -22.31 23.05 4.80
CA CYS A 139 -21.61 24.31 4.53
C CYS A 139 -21.64 25.27 5.73
N GLN A 140 -22.77 25.38 6.43
CA GLN A 140 -22.92 26.26 7.60
C GLN A 140 -22.12 25.79 8.82
N HIS A 141 -21.91 24.48 8.96
CA HIS A 141 -21.22 23.87 10.10
C HIS A 141 -19.82 23.34 9.76
N GLN A 142 -19.13 23.97 8.79
CA GLN A 142 -17.73 23.65 8.43
C GLN A 142 -17.51 22.15 8.12
N GLY A 143 -18.46 21.53 7.42
CA GLY A 143 -18.34 20.16 6.97
C GLY A 143 -18.67 19.10 8.03
N ARG A 144 -19.24 19.43 9.19
CA ARG A 144 -19.73 18.42 10.17
C ARG A 144 -21.00 18.85 10.89
N VAL A 145 -22.02 18.00 10.85
CA VAL A 145 -23.31 18.20 11.53
C VAL A 145 -23.66 16.98 12.36
N THR A 146 -23.94 17.17 13.64
CA THR A 146 -24.31 16.06 14.54
C THR A 146 -25.74 15.58 14.32
N ARG A 147 -26.02 14.30 14.62
CA ARG A 147 -27.35 13.69 14.55
C ARG A 147 -28.38 14.47 15.37
N ASN A 148 -28.02 14.86 16.59
CA ASN A 148 -28.89 15.65 17.46
C ASN A 148 -29.28 17.02 16.86
N GLN A 149 -28.37 17.68 16.14
CA GLN A 149 -28.68 18.92 15.44
C GLN A 149 -29.64 18.66 14.27
N LEU A 150 -29.37 17.64 13.47
CA LEU A 150 -30.24 17.25 12.36
C LEU A 150 -31.64 16.85 12.83
N GLU A 151 -31.77 16.13 13.95
CA GLU A 151 -33.07 15.80 14.54
C GLU A 151 -33.83 17.06 14.97
N ARG A 152 -33.17 17.99 15.66
CA ARG A 152 -33.82 19.25 16.07
C ARG A 152 -34.33 20.06 14.87
N LEU A 153 -33.59 20.06 13.77
CA LEU A 153 -33.91 20.83 12.58
C LEU A 153 -34.96 20.13 11.70
N LEU A 154 -34.81 18.84 11.43
CA LEU A 154 -35.60 18.11 10.43
C LEU A 154 -36.77 17.33 11.03
N VAL A 155 -36.63 16.77 12.23
CA VAL A 155 -37.73 16.09 12.95
C VAL A 155 -38.60 17.10 13.70
N GLY A 156 -38.00 18.20 14.14
CA GLY A 156 -38.69 19.32 14.78
C GLY A 156 -39.55 20.16 13.81
N SER A 157 -40.31 21.09 14.40
CA SER A 157 -41.02 22.13 13.64
C SER A 157 -40.00 23.02 12.92
N PRO A 158 -40.17 23.35 11.63
CA PRO A 158 -41.42 23.27 10.86
C PRO A 158 -41.52 22.07 9.90
N HIS A 159 -40.58 21.11 9.92
CA HIS A 159 -40.42 20.10 8.86
C HIS A 159 -41.05 18.74 9.18
N GLY A 160 -40.89 18.21 10.40
CA GLY A 160 -41.64 17.04 10.86
C GLY A 160 -41.28 15.70 10.23
N LEU A 161 -40.03 15.51 9.78
CA LEU A 161 -39.57 14.20 9.31
C LEU A 161 -39.57 13.17 10.46
N THR A 162 -39.81 11.90 10.14
CA THR A 162 -39.59 10.83 11.12
C THR A 162 -38.09 10.53 11.26
N ARG A 163 -37.70 9.97 12.39
CA ARG A 163 -36.31 9.59 12.67
C ARG A 163 -35.75 8.56 11.69
N ASP A 164 -36.59 7.61 11.29
CA ASP A 164 -36.25 6.58 10.32
C ASP A 164 -36.13 7.16 8.91
N LEU A 165 -36.98 8.12 8.54
CA LEU A 165 -36.83 8.86 7.29
C LEU A 165 -35.53 9.67 7.28
N LEU A 166 -35.18 10.32 8.38
CA LEU A 166 -33.90 11.02 8.49
C LEU A 166 -32.73 10.06 8.26
N SER A 167 -32.76 8.86 8.85
CA SER A 167 -31.74 7.84 8.63
C SER A 167 -31.68 7.37 7.17
N LEU A 168 -32.84 7.16 6.52
CA LEU A 168 -32.90 6.86 5.08
C LEU A 168 -32.25 7.97 4.26
N TYR A 169 -32.64 9.22 4.49
CA TYR A 169 -32.08 10.37 3.76
C TYR A 169 -30.59 10.51 3.96
N LEU A 170 -30.06 10.28 5.17
CA LEU A 170 -28.63 10.32 5.43
C LEU A 170 -27.85 9.26 4.66
N LEU A 171 -28.35 8.02 4.64
CA LEU A 171 -27.72 6.94 3.87
C LEU A 171 -27.76 7.24 2.37
N CYS A 172 -28.92 7.67 1.85
CA CYS A 172 -29.08 8.06 0.46
C CYS A 172 -28.19 9.26 0.09
N PHE A 173 -28.06 10.25 0.99
CA PHE A 173 -27.25 11.45 0.76
C PHE A 173 -25.76 11.11 0.64
N VAL A 174 -25.25 10.26 1.54
CA VAL A 174 -23.88 9.76 1.46
C VAL A 174 -23.65 8.95 0.19
N HIS A 175 -24.65 8.15 -0.26
CA HIS A 175 -24.53 7.45 -1.54
C HIS A 175 -24.56 8.38 -2.76
N TYR A 176 -25.31 9.48 -2.69
CA TYR A 176 -25.38 10.45 -3.77
C TYR A 176 -24.07 11.22 -3.96
N GLY A 177 -23.33 11.45 -2.86
CA GLY A 177 -21.95 11.94 -2.93
C GLY A 177 -21.78 13.38 -3.40
N ASN A 178 -22.82 14.22 -3.32
CA ASN A 178 -22.78 15.63 -3.69
C ASN A 178 -23.28 16.55 -2.56
N PRO A 179 -22.37 17.18 -1.78
CA PRO A 179 -20.93 16.96 -1.72
C PRO A 179 -20.60 15.57 -1.13
N ARG A 180 -19.35 15.13 -1.29
CA ARG A 180 -18.90 13.85 -0.71
C ARG A 180 -19.00 13.93 0.81
N ALA A 181 -19.78 13.03 1.38
CA ALA A 181 -20.04 12.97 2.81
C ALA A 181 -19.92 11.54 3.32
N GLU A 182 -19.64 11.40 4.60
CA GLU A 182 -19.55 10.15 5.34
C GLU A 182 -20.47 10.24 6.58
N LEU A 183 -20.94 9.10 7.06
CA LEU A 183 -21.60 9.01 8.37
C LEU A 183 -20.63 8.46 9.39
N GLU A 184 -20.46 9.18 10.48
CA GLU A 184 -19.76 8.71 11.66
C GLU A 184 -20.70 7.86 12.52
N LEU A 185 -20.29 6.63 12.80
CA LEU A 185 -21.03 5.72 13.68
C LEU A 185 -20.48 5.77 15.11
N SER A 186 -21.26 5.25 16.04
CA SER A 186 -20.83 5.05 17.42
C SER A 186 -19.76 3.95 17.53
N PRO A 187 -18.83 4.04 18.50
CA PRO A 187 -17.72 3.10 18.64
C PRO A 187 -18.16 1.65 18.94
N GLU A 188 -19.35 1.48 19.54
CA GLU A 188 -19.98 0.19 19.83
C GLU A 188 -21.06 -0.19 18.80
N THR A 189 -20.92 0.27 17.55
CA THR A 189 -21.93 0.04 16.51
C THR A 189 -22.17 -1.45 16.28
N THR A 190 -23.46 -1.81 16.20
CA THR A 190 -23.92 -3.15 15.82
C THR A 190 -24.41 -3.20 14.37
N ILE A 191 -24.26 -2.10 13.62
CA ILE A 191 -24.54 -2.04 12.18
C ILE A 191 -23.58 -2.99 11.47
N LYS A 192 -24.16 -3.86 10.65
CA LYS A 192 -23.44 -4.82 9.84
C LYS A 192 -23.55 -4.47 8.37
N LEU A 193 -22.47 -4.73 7.66
CA LEU A 193 -22.51 -4.88 6.21
C LEU A 193 -23.13 -6.25 5.88
N ARG A 194 -23.62 -6.43 4.65
CA ARG A 194 -24.22 -7.67 4.14
C ARG A 194 -23.27 -8.87 4.21
N ASN A 195 -21.96 -8.61 4.24
CA ASN A 195 -20.93 -9.62 4.49
C ASN A 195 -20.73 -9.95 5.98
N SER A 196 -21.64 -9.49 6.85
CA SER A 196 -21.61 -9.62 8.31
C SER A 196 -20.44 -8.94 9.04
N LYS A 197 -19.62 -8.14 8.34
CA LYS A 197 -18.53 -7.35 8.96
C LYS A 197 -19.03 -5.99 9.44
N THR A 198 -18.34 -5.41 10.40
CA THR A 198 -18.56 -4.01 10.83
C THR A 198 -17.92 -3.04 9.84
N PRO A 199 -18.50 -1.85 9.61
CA PRO A 199 -17.90 -0.84 8.76
C PRO A 199 -16.48 -0.44 9.22
N PRO A 200 -15.52 -0.30 8.29
CA PRO A 200 -14.16 0.12 8.61
C PRO A 200 -14.17 1.51 9.25
N LYS A 201 -13.28 1.72 10.22
CA LYS A 201 -13.13 2.99 10.98
C LYS A 201 -14.45 3.52 11.58
N GLN A 202 -15.48 2.65 11.74
CA GLN A 202 -16.83 3.02 12.20
C GLN A 202 -17.43 4.16 11.36
N ARG A 203 -17.18 4.16 10.05
CA ARG A 203 -17.68 5.15 9.11
C ARG A 203 -18.45 4.48 7.98
N LEU A 204 -19.52 5.12 7.53
CA LEU A 204 -20.21 4.75 6.29
C LEU A 204 -19.86 5.77 5.22
N THR A 205 -19.09 5.33 4.23
CA THR A 205 -18.74 6.10 3.04
C THR A 205 -19.69 5.75 1.89
N THR A 206 -19.65 6.53 0.81
CA THR A 206 -20.47 6.34 -0.41
C THR A 206 -20.45 4.90 -0.93
N ASP A 207 -19.26 4.29 -0.92
CA ASP A 207 -18.97 2.94 -1.41
C ASP A 207 -19.62 1.84 -0.54
N LEU A 208 -19.77 2.11 0.76
CA LEU A 208 -20.26 1.13 1.71
C LEU A 208 -21.79 1.05 1.74
N ILE A 209 -22.51 2.09 1.32
CA ILE A 209 -23.98 2.17 1.46
C ILE A 209 -24.70 0.99 0.80
N ARG A 210 -24.27 0.54 -0.39
CA ARG A 210 -24.87 -0.63 -1.07
C ARG A 210 -24.66 -1.93 -0.32
N GLN A 211 -23.57 -1.99 0.46
CA GLN A 211 -23.23 -3.14 1.28
C GLN A 211 -23.83 -3.07 2.67
N VAL A 212 -24.51 -1.99 3.07
CA VAL A 212 -25.14 -1.87 4.39
C VAL A 212 -26.43 -2.69 4.43
N GLU A 213 -26.64 -3.41 5.53
CA GLU A 213 -27.94 -4.01 5.86
C GLU A 213 -28.77 -3.02 6.68
N TRP A 214 -30.06 -2.88 6.35
CA TRP A 214 -30.92 -1.96 7.09
C TRP A 214 -31.07 -2.37 8.55
N SER A 215 -30.82 -1.44 9.48
CA SER A 215 -30.94 -1.63 10.92
C SER A 215 -31.89 -0.60 11.55
N ASN A 216 -32.79 -1.06 12.40
CA ASN A 216 -33.67 -0.18 13.18
C ASN A 216 -32.91 0.66 14.22
N LYS A 217 -31.60 0.44 14.38
CA LYS A 217 -30.73 1.17 15.31
C LYS A 217 -30.02 2.36 14.66
N PHE A 218 -30.20 2.62 13.36
CA PHE A 218 -29.54 3.76 12.70
C PHE A 218 -29.81 5.09 13.40
N ASP A 219 -31.02 5.27 13.93
CA ASP A 219 -31.39 6.47 14.69
C ASP A 219 -30.43 6.75 15.87
N ARG A 220 -29.98 5.70 16.56
CA ARG A 220 -29.15 5.81 17.76
C ARG A 220 -27.66 5.68 17.48
N GLU A 221 -27.30 4.93 16.44
CA GLU A 221 -25.90 4.58 16.17
C GLU A 221 -25.20 5.61 15.27
N ILE A 222 -25.92 6.35 14.43
CA ILE A 222 -25.36 7.45 13.61
C ILE A 222 -25.12 8.67 14.52
N ARG A 223 -23.87 9.13 14.60
CA ARG A 223 -23.47 10.28 15.43
C ARG A 223 -23.44 11.58 14.67
N ALA A 224 -22.93 11.58 13.45
CA ALA A 224 -22.77 12.79 12.67
C ALA A 224 -22.73 12.49 11.17
N LEU A 225 -23.15 13.49 10.38
CA LEU A 225 -22.84 13.62 8.97
C LEU A 225 -21.61 14.52 8.86
N GLN A 226 -20.58 14.07 8.14
CA GLN A 226 -19.36 14.82 7.92
C GLN A 226 -18.99 14.82 6.45
N GLU A 227 -18.29 15.85 5.96
CA GLU A 227 -17.69 15.81 4.65
C GLU A 227 -16.57 14.77 4.60
N SER A 228 -16.49 14.05 3.49
CA SER A 228 -15.50 12.99 3.27
C SER A 228 -14.12 13.61 3.16
N GLN A 229 -13.22 13.25 4.06
CA GLN A 229 -11.82 13.73 4.06
C GLN A 229 -10.88 12.74 3.36
N GLY A 230 -11.36 11.57 2.93
CA GLY A 230 -10.55 10.56 2.25
C GLY A 230 -10.26 10.87 0.78
N VAL A 231 -9.03 10.59 0.36
CA VAL A 231 -8.55 10.67 -1.02
C VAL A 231 -9.23 9.58 -1.86
N ASP A 232 -9.65 9.91 -3.08
CA ASP A 232 -10.24 8.92 -3.98
C ASP A 232 -9.19 7.91 -4.46
N TRP A 233 -9.54 6.63 -4.56
CA TRP A 233 -8.66 5.62 -5.17
C TRP A 233 -8.18 6.10 -6.54
N ASN A 234 -9.09 6.65 -7.35
CA ASN A 234 -8.78 7.14 -8.69
C ASN A 234 -7.80 8.32 -8.71
N GLN A 235 -7.69 9.08 -7.61
CA GLN A 235 -6.66 10.12 -7.46
C GLN A 235 -5.30 9.53 -7.11
N VAL A 236 -5.27 8.40 -6.41
CA VAL A 236 -4.04 7.69 -6.02
C VAL A 236 -3.48 6.81 -7.14
N VAL A 237 -4.34 6.27 -8.01
CA VAL A 237 -3.96 5.35 -9.11
C VAL A 237 -2.77 5.83 -9.95
N PRO A 238 -2.65 7.11 -10.38
CA PRO A 238 -1.49 7.56 -11.15
C PRO A 238 -0.15 7.32 -10.42
N PHE A 239 -0.08 7.62 -9.13
CA PHE A 239 1.11 7.35 -8.31
C PHE A 239 1.27 5.85 -8.01
N ALA A 240 0.17 5.16 -7.71
CA ALA A 240 0.18 3.74 -7.37
C ALA A 240 0.64 2.86 -8.55
N ARG A 241 0.30 3.23 -9.78
CA ARG A 241 0.71 2.52 -10.99
C ARG A 241 2.22 2.45 -11.17
N ILE A 242 2.96 3.44 -10.71
CA ILE A 242 4.42 3.44 -10.79
C ILE A 242 5.02 2.33 -9.92
N LEU A 243 4.32 1.93 -8.84
CA LEU A 243 4.72 0.81 -7.99
C LEU A 243 4.24 -0.53 -8.54
N ASP A 244 3.02 -0.57 -9.10
CA ASP A 244 2.42 -1.76 -9.69
C ASP A 244 1.56 -1.37 -10.90
N ASP A 245 2.07 -1.68 -12.10
CA ASP A 245 1.43 -1.36 -13.39
C ASP A 245 0.03 -2.00 -13.56
N THR A 246 -0.31 -3.01 -12.75
CA THR A 246 -1.59 -3.72 -12.83
C THR A 246 -2.75 -2.99 -12.16
N LEU A 247 -2.47 -1.91 -11.41
CA LEU A 247 -3.49 -1.11 -10.74
C LEU A 247 -4.25 -0.23 -11.75
N THR A 248 -5.57 -0.11 -11.56
CA THR A 248 -6.47 0.60 -12.48
C THR A 248 -7.49 1.44 -11.75
N THR A 249 -8.02 2.47 -12.43
CA THR A 249 -9.16 3.21 -11.92
C THR A 249 -10.37 2.28 -11.85
N THR A 250 -11.10 2.34 -10.75
CA THR A 250 -12.32 1.55 -10.55
C THR A 250 -13.33 2.33 -9.73
N THR A 251 -14.61 2.08 -10.01
CA THR A 251 -15.76 2.55 -9.24
C THR A 251 -16.40 1.43 -8.42
N ASP A 252 -15.91 0.19 -8.56
CA ASP A 252 -16.37 -0.97 -7.78
C ASP A 252 -15.64 -1.02 -6.43
N SER A 253 -16.43 -1.01 -5.35
CA SER A 253 -15.94 -1.01 -3.97
C SER A 253 -15.18 -2.28 -3.60
N GLN A 254 -15.52 -3.44 -4.16
CA GLN A 254 -14.76 -4.67 -3.88
C GLN A 254 -13.41 -4.67 -4.58
N GLN A 255 -13.39 -4.29 -5.85
CA GLN A 255 -12.14 -4.15 -6.60
C GLN A 255 -11.22 -3.09 -5.98
N LYS A 256 -11.77 -1.97 -5.50
CA LYS A 256 -11.00 -0.94 -4.78
C LYS A 256 -10.27 -1.51 -3.56
N LEU A 257 -10.97 -2.26 -2.70
CA LEU A 257 -10.34 -2.89 -1.53
C LEU A 257 -9.24 -3.88 -1.94
N GLU A 258 -9.45 -4.67 -2.99
CA GLU A 258 -8.43 -5.60 -3.49
C GLU A 258 -7.21 -4.89 -4.04
N GLN A 259 -7.41 -3.76 -4.74
CA GLN A 259 -6.35 -2.95 -5.30
C GLN A 259 -5.58 -2.17 -4.21
N GLU A 260 -6.27 -1.68 -3.18
CA GLU A 260 -5.63 -1.09 -1.99
C GLU A 260 -4.72 -2.11 -1.27
N GLU A 261 -5.16 -3.35 -1.11
CA GLU A 261 -4.33 -4.41 -0.52
C GLU A 261 -3.15 -4.81 -1.42
N ARG A 262 -3.26 -4.68 -2.75
CA ARG A 262 -2.11 -4.85 -3.66
C ARG A 262 -1.12 -3.72 -3.52
N LEU A 263 -1.59 -2.47 -3.46
CA LEU A 263 -0.72 -1.31 -3.23
C LEU A 263 0.06 -1.44 -1.92
N LYS A 264 -0.58 -1.87 -0.84
CA LYS A 264 0.11 -2.16 0.44
C LYS A 264 1.21 -3.21 0.29
N ARG A 265 0.94 -4.29 -0.44
CA ARG A 265 1.94 -5.33 -0.73
C ARG A 265 3.09 -4.81 -1.58
N ALA A 266 2.81 -4.03 -2.62
CA ALA A 266 3.83 -3.40 -3.45
C ALA A 266 4.71 -2.42 -2.66
N SER A 267 4.09 -1.61 -1.79
CA SER A 267 4.78 -0.68 -0.89
C SER A 267 5.70 -1.42 0.09
N LEU A 268 5.23 -2.53 0.69
CA LEU A 268 6.04 -3.35 1.59
C LEU A 268 7.22 -4.02 0.86
N ALA A 269 6.99 -4.53 -0.36
CA ALA A 269 8.06 -5.09 -1.19
C ALA A 269 9.11 -4.04 -1.58
N LEU A 270 8.68 -2.80 -1.87
CA LEU A 270 9.60 -1.69 -2.12
C LEU A 270 10.42 -1.35 -0.88
N LYS A 271 9.80 -1.34 0.31
CA LYS A 271 10.51 -1.10 1.58
C LYS A 271 11.66 -2.08 1.78
N GLU A 272 11.38 -3.37 1.66
CA GLU A 272 12.38 -4.43 1.84
C GLU A 272 13.54 -4.28 0.85
N ARG A 273 13.23 -3.95 -0.41
CA ARG A 273 14.25 -3.69 -1.45
C ARG A 273 15.10 -2.47 -1.11
N VAL A 274 14.49 -1.35 -0.70
CA VAL A 274 15.22 -0.12 -0.35
C VAL A 274 16.15 -0.35 0.83
N GLU A 275 15.68 -1.04 1.88
CA GLU A 275 16.51 -1.38 3.04
C GLU A 275 17.66 -2.33 2.67
N ALA A 276 17.41 -3.34 1.84
CA ALA A 276 18.43 -4.26 1.36
C ALA A 276 19.51 -3.55 0.54
N VAL A 277 19.12 -2.67 -0.39
CA VAL A 277 20.05 -1.88 -1.21
C VAL A 277 20.90 -0.97 -0.32
N ASN A 278 20.29 -0.27 0.65
CA ASN A 278 21.01 0.60 1.57
C ASN A 278 22.07 -0.17 2.39
N ASN A 279 21.72 -1.36 2.89
CA ASN A 279 22.65 -2.22 3.65
C ASN A 279 23.82 -2.73 2.79
N SER A 280 23.53 -3.15 1.56
CA SER A 280 24.55 -3.63 0.62
C SER A 280 25.51 -2.52 0.20
N LEU A 281 25.01 -1.33 -0.13
CA LEU A 281 25.85 -0.18 -0.45
C LEU A 281 26.67 0.29 0.75
N ALA A 282 26.10 0.27 1.97
CA ALA A 282 26.84 0.59 3.19
C ALA A 282 27.95 -0.44 3.50
N SER A 283 27.75 -1.71 3.14
CA SER A 283 28.78 -2.75 3.22
C SER A 283 29.89 -2.50 2.20
N LEU A 284 29.54 -2.17 0.96
CA LEU A 284 30.51 -1.86 -0.09
C LEU A 284 31.30 -0.59 0.22
N ALA A 285 30.67 0.47 0.74
CA ALA A 285 31.39 1.66 1.18
C ALA A 285 32.50 1.28 2.19
N ARG A 286 32.16 0.44 3.18
CA ARG A 286 33.13 -0.08 4.17
C ARG A 286 34.26 -0.89 3.54
N THR A 287 33.98 -1.77 2.56
CA THR A 287 35.05 -2.54 1.89
C THR A 287 35.92 -1.66 1.00
N LEU A 288 35.34 -0.62 0.39
CA LEU A 288 36.07 0.40 -0.37
C LEU A 288 36.83 1.40 0.52
N GLY A 289 36.64 1.36 1.84
CA GLY A 289 37.26 2.29 2.79
C GLY A 289 36.68 3.70 2.75
N SER A 290 35.47 3.86 2.22
CA SER A 290 34.72 5.12 2.17
C SER A 290 33.47 5.06 3.05
N THR A 291 32.79 6.19 3.19
CA THR A 291 31.47 6.27 3.82
C THR A 291 30.41 6.44 2.74
N LEU A 292 29.16 6.05 3.03
CA LEU A 292 28.06 6.23 2.08
C LEU A 292 27.82 7.74 1.85
N PRO A 293 27.85 8.23 0.60
CA PRO A 293 27.57 9.63 0.29
C PRO A 293 26.19 10.05 0.81
N LYS A 294 26.11 11.26 1.37
CA LYS A 294 24.85 11.83 1.88
C LYS A 294 23.79 11.94 0.79
N SER A 295 24.20 12.19 -0.46
CA SER A 295 23.32 12.23 -1.63
C SER A 295 22.47 10.97 -1.81
N ILE A 296 23.02 9.78 -1.52
CA ILE A 296 22.26 8.52 -1.61
C ILE A 296 21.23 8.43 -0.49
N SER A 297 21.60 8.82 0.73
CA SER A 297 20.66 8.83 1.85
C SER A 297 19.50 9.82 1.62
N GLU A 298 19.78 10.95 0.96
CA GLU A 298 18.78 11.94 0.56
C GLU A 298 17.88 11.42 -0.58
N GLN A 299 18.41 10.62 -1.50
CA GLN A 299 17.62 9.99 -2.58
C GLN A 299 16.73 8.84 -2.08
N LEU A 300 17.22 8.03 -1.12
CA LEU A 300 16.46 6.90 -0.58
C LEU A 300 15.43 7.32 0.48
N SER A 301 15.66 8.43 1.21
CA SER A 301 14.77 8.87 2.29
C SER A 301 13.31 9.12 1.84
N PRO A 302 13.03 9.82 0.73
CA PRO A 302 11.67 10.02 0.23
C PRO A 302 10.96 8.71 -0.10
N LEU A 303 11.67 7.74 -0.68
CA LEU A 303 11.13 6.42 -0.99
C LEU A 303 10.82 5.62 0.29
N LEU A 304 11.71 5.68 1.28
CA LEU A 304 11.51 5.05 2.57
C LEU A 304 10.28 5.63 3.30
N LEU A 305 10.11 6.95 3.29
CA LEU A 305 8.94 7.62 3.87
C LEU A 305 7.64 7.21 3.16
N LEU A 306 7.65 7.15 1.82
CA LEU A 306 6.51 6.67 1.04
C LEU A 306 6.09 5.25 1.49
N THR A 307 7.08 4.37 1.71
CA THR A 307 6.82 2.97 2.11
C THR A 307 6.43 2.77 3.58
N GLN A 308 6.57 3.79 4.42
CA GLN A 308 6.18 3.76 5.84
C GLN A 308 4.70 4.12 6.05
N THR A 309 4.00 4.53 5.00
CA THR A 309 2.59 4.91 5.08
C THR A 309 1.70 3.68 5.28
N VAL A 310 0.81 3.75 6.26
CA VAL A 310 -0.12 2.65 6.62
C VAL A 310 -1.45 2.79 5.87
N ASP A 311 -1.87 4.03 5.64
CA ASP A 311 -3.14 4.40 5.03
C ASP A 311 -2.97 5.03 3.64
N LEU A 312 -4.01 4.89 2.80
CA LEU A 312 -4.05 5.41 1.43
C LEU A 312 -3.97 6.95 1.38
N ASP A 313 -4.60 7.61 2.35
CA ASP A 313 -4.54 9.08 2.49
C ASP A 313 -3.11 9.55 2.80
N ASP A 314 -2.43 8.84 3.71
CA ASP A 314 -1.04 9.13 4.08
C ASP A 314 -0.09 8.86 2.91
N PHE A 315 -0.32 7.77 2.17
CA PHE A 315 0.42 7.45 0.95
C PHE A 315 0.32 8.59 -0.06
N PHE A 316 -0.91 9.03 -0.36
CA PHE A 316 -1.14 10.08 -1.34
C PHE A 316 -0.59 11.44 -0.90
N ALA A 317 -0.78 11.81 0.37
CA ALA A 317 -0.24 13.04 0.93
C ALA A 317 1.30 13.04 0.92
N THR A 318 1.93 11.90 1.21
CA THR A 318 3.39 11.74 1.15
C THR A 318 3.89 11.79 -0.29
N ALA A 319 3.18 11.15 -1.22
CA ALA A 319 3.49 11.17 -2.64
C ALA A 319 3.46 12.60 -3.20
N GLN A 320 2.38 13.34 -2.93
CA GLN A 320 2.23 14.73 -3.38
C GLN A 320 3.25 15.67 -2.73
N SER A 321 3.46 15.58 -1.42
CA SER A 321 4.35 16.50 -0.72
C SER A 321 5.84 16.30 -1.06
N ARG A 322 6.24 15.10 -1.50
CA ARG A 322 7.66 14.78 -1.74
C ARG A 322 8.03 14.67 -3.21
N PHE A 323 7.10 14.24 -4.05
CA PHE A 323 7.36 14.03 -5.47
C PHE A 323 6.57 14.99 -6.36
N GLU A 324 5.63 15.78 -5.83
CA GLU A 324 4.74 16.72 -6.54
C GLU A 324 3.87 16.07 -7.64
N ASN A 325 4.50 15.40 -8.62
CA ASN A 325 3.93 14.73 -9.78
C ASN A 325 4.47 13.30 -9.95
N GLU A 326 3.76 12.52 -10.78
CA GLU A 326 4.07 11.13 -11.09
C GLU A 326 5.45 10.93 -11.74
N GLU A 327 5.89 11.87 -12.58
CA GLU A 327 7.18 11.80 -13.28
C GLU A 327 8.38 11.83 -12.32
N GLN A 328 8.29 12.60 -11.23
CA GLN A 328 9.39 12.67 -10.26
C GLN A 328 9.49 11.37 -9.45
N LEU A 329 8.35 10.74 -9.13
CA LEU A 329 8.34 9.41 -8.48
C LEU A 329 8.92 8.34 -9.42
N ALA A 330 8.55 8.35 -10.70
CA ALA A 330 9.12 7.46 -11.71
C ALA A 330 10.65 7.66 -11.85
N THR A 331 11.10 8.91 -11.86
CA THR A 331 12.53 9.25 -11.91
C THR A 331 13.28 8.79 -10.65
N ALA A 332 12.68 8.95 -9.47
CA ALA A 332 13.26 8.45 -8.23
C ALA A 332 13.39 6.92 -8.24
N LEU A 333 12.40 6.21 -8.77
CA LEU A 333 12.43 4.75 -8.90
C LEU A 333 13.41 4.27 -9.99
N SER A 334 13.61 5.01 -11.08
CA SER A 334 14.65 4.68 -12.05
C SER A 334 16.05 4.86 -11.47
N ASN A 335 16.27 5.93 -10.70
CA ASN A 335 17.54 6.12 -9.99
C ASN A 335 17.76 5.03 -8.94
N PHE A 336 16.70 4.63 -8.24
CA PHE A 336 16.76 3.49 -7.32
C PHE A 336 17.16 2.18 -8.02
N LYS A 337 16.66 1.90 -9.24
CA LYS A 337 17.08 0.72 -10.01
C LYS A 337 18.57 0.73 -10.35
N ILE A 338 19.17 1.90 -10.58
CA ILE A 338 20.63 2.00 -10.79
C ILE A 338 21.38 1.61 -9.51
N LEU A 339 20.93 2.11 -8.36
CA LEU A 339 21.48 1.75 -7.05
C LEU A 339 21.30 0.26 -6.73
N GLU A 340 20.16 -0.32 -7.12
CA GLU A 340 19.87 -1.74 -6.93
C GLU A 340 20.82 -2.62 -7.76
N ASN A 341 21.06 -2.27 -9.03
CA ASN A 341 22.04 -2.98 -9.86
C ASN A 341 23.45 -2.95 -9.26
N LEU A 342 23.88 -1.79 -8.75
CA LEU A 342 25.14 -1.66 -8.02
C LEU A 342 25.18 -2.52 -6.76
N SER A 343 24.08 -2.59 -6.03
CA SER A 343 23.98 -3.42 -4.83
C SER A 343 24.16 -4.90 -5.14
N HIS A 344 23.68 -5.38 -6.31
CA HIS A 344 23.90 -6.75 -6.75
C HIS A 344 25.37 -7.04 -7.07
N LEU A 345 26.06 -6.10 -7.72
CA LEU A 345 27.49 -6.21 -8.03
C LEU A 345 28.39 -5.97 -6.81
N SER A 346 27.82 -5.56 -5.68
CA SER A 346 28.60 -5.07 -4.54
C SER A 346 29.51 -6.11 -3.90
N THR A 347 29.05 -7.37 -3.86
CA THR A 347 29.79 -8.48 -3.27
C THR A 347 30.99 -8.84 -4.15
N ASP A 348 30.79 -8.89 -5.47
CA ASP A 348 31.82 -9.23 -6.45
C ASP A 348 32.89 -8.16 -6.50
N LEU A 349 32.50 -6.88 -6.56
CA LEU A 349 33.44 -5.74 -6.54
C LEU A 349 34.26 -5.70 -5.24
N GLY A 350 33.64 -6.02 -4.11
CA GLY A 350 34.33 -6.15 -2.83
C GLY A 350 35.38 -7.27 -2.82
N ALA A 351 35.02 -8.43 -3.37
CA ALA A 351 35.92 -9.58 -3.50
C ALA A 351 37.07 -9.31 -4.48
N ASP A 352 36.80 -8.72 -5.65
CA ASP A 352 37.81 -8.34 -6.63
C ASP A 352 38.83 -7.37 -6.03
N ARG A 353 38.38 -6.32 -5.32
CA ARG A 353 39.29 -5.37 -4.66
C ARG A 353 40.15 -6.03 -3.58
N ALA A 354 39.56 -6.90 -2.76
CA ALA A 354 40.30 -7.63 -1.72
C ALA A 354 41.38 -8.52 -2.34
N TYR A 355 41.04 -9.22 -3.43
CA TYR A 355 41.98 -10.03 -4.19
C TYR A 355 43.13 -9.21 -4.78
N LEU A 356 42.83 -8.07 -5.42
CA LEU A 356 43.87 -7.21 -6.01
C LEU A 356 44.83 -6.64 -4.95
N ARG A 357 44.33 -6.28 -3.77
CA ARG A 357 45.17 -5.84 -2.64
C ARG A 357 46.09 -6.97 -2.17
N GLN A 358 45.54 -8.16 -1.96
CA GLN A 358 46.35 -9.32 -1.57
C GLN A 358 47.41 -9.67 -2.62
N LEU A 359 47.06 -9.54 -3.90
CA LEU A 359 47.99 -9.76 -5.01
C LEU A 359 49.11 -8.72 -5.01
N LYS A 360 48.79 -7.43 -4.78
CA LYS A 360 49.78 -6.35 -4.62
C LYS A 360 50.77 -6.66 -3.48
N ASP A 361 50.29 -7.10 -2.33
CA ASP A 361 51.12 -7.40 -1.16
C ASP A 361 52.04 -8.62 -1.39
N SER A 362 51.60 -9.58 -2.20
CA SER A 362 52.36 -10.80 -2.53
C SER A 362 53.41 -10.62 -3.64
N LEU A 363 53.41 -9.50 -4.36
CA LEU A 363 54.29 -9.28 -5.50
C LEU A 363 55.73 -8.94 -5.06
N PRO A 364 56.76 -9.51 -5.73
CA PRO A 364 58.16 -9.16 -5.49
C PRO A 364 58.42 -7.65 -5.72
N PRO A 365 59.41 -7.06 -5.04
CA PRO A 365 59.76 -5.64 -5.19
C PRO A 365 60.16 -5.25 -6.62
N ASP A 366 60.62 -6.21 -7.42
CA ASP A 366 61.10 -5.96 -8.79
C ASP A 366 59.97 -5.87 -9.84
N ALA A 367 58.72 -6.18 -9.46
CA ALA A 367 57.56 -6.18 -10.37
C ALA A 367 56.88 -4.81 -10.48
N ASN A 368 57.66 -3.74 -10.73
CA ASN A 368 57.18 -2.35 -10.68
C ASN A 368 56.05 -2.05 -11.68
N LEU A 369 56.12 -2.57 -12.91
CA LEU A 369 55.09 -2.32 -13.94
C LEU A 369 53.72 -2.91 -13.56
N LEU A 370 53.70 -4.11 -12.97
CA LEU A 370 52.45 -4.75 -12.53
C LEU A 370 51.88 -4.05 -11.29
N ARG A 371 52.74 -3.57 -10.38
CA ARG A 371 52.32 -2.76 -9.22
C ARG A 371 51.66 -1.46 -9.65
N HIS A 372 52.22 -0.75 -10.63
CA HIS A 372 51.61 0.46 -11.18
C HIS A 372 50.25 0.19 -11.82
N SER A 373 50.12 -0.86 -12.65
CA SER A 373 48.82 -1.19 -13.24
C SER A 373 47.77 -1.62 -12.20
N LEU A 374 48.20 -2.27 -11.12
CA LEU A 374 47.32 -2.61 -10.00
C LEU A 374 46.86 -1.37 -9.24
N ASP A 375 47.76 -0.39 -9.06
CA ASP A 375 47.43 0.86 -8.38
C ASP A 375 46.48 1.74 -9.20
N GLU A 376 46.63 1.77 -10.52
CA GLU A 376 45.68 2.42 -11.43
C GLU A 376 44.28 1.81 -11.30
N VAL A 377 44.16 0.48 -11.37
CA VAL A 377 42.85 -0.18 -11.27
C VAL A 377 42.27 -0.06 -9.85
N LEU A 378 43.09 -0.18 -8.80
CA LEU A 378 42.65 0.01 -7.41
C LEU A 378 42.16 1.45 -7.14
N ALA A 379 42.72 2.46 -7.82
CA ALA A 379 42.28 3.84 -7.72
C ALA A 379 40.89 4.06 -8.34
N LEU A 380 40.50 3.25 -9.33
CA LEU A 380 39.18 3.31 -9.96
C LEU A 380 38.05 2.73 -9.08
N PHE A 381 38.39 1.99 -8.01
CA PHE A 381 37.41 1.53 -7.02
C PHE A 381 36.97 2.68 -6.09
N ASN A 382 36.44 3.75 -6.68
CA ASN A 382 35.83 4.89 -6.00
C ASN A 382 34.30 4.78 -6.06
N LEU A 383 33.66 4.76 -4.89
CA LEU A 383 32.21 4.67 -4.74
C LEU A 383 31.48 5.80 -5.47
N GLU A 384 31.98 7.04 -5.41
CA GLU A 384 31.29 8.20 -6.02
C GLU A 384 31.22 8.07 -7.55
N GLN A 385 32.32 7.67 -8.19
CA GLN A 385 32.37 7.48 -9.64
C GLN A 385 31.52 6.29 -10.12
N LEU A 386 31.42 5.23 -9.29
CA LEU A 386 30.56 4.08 -9.58
C LEU A 386 29.07 4.44 -9.51
N LEU A 387 28.71 5.42 -8.69
CA LEU A 387 27.33 5.88 -8.51
C LEU A 387 26.90 6.88 -9.59
N GLU A 388 27.81 7.72 -10.07
CA GLU A 388 27.50 8.75 -11.07
C GLU A 388 27.24 8.21 -12.48
N SER A 389 27.80 7.05 -12.86
CA SER A 389 27.71 6.56 -14.23
C SER A 389 27.75 5.03 -14.36
N PRO A 390 26.69 4.40 -14.93
CA PRO A 390 26.68 2.98 -15.24
C PRO A 390 27.81 2.57 -16.21
N SER A 391 28.15 3.43 -17.16
CA SER A 391 29.25 3.21 -18.11
C SER A 391 30.63 3.11 -17.45
N PHE A 392 30.81 3.75 -16.29
CA PHE A 392 32.04 3.62 -15.51
C PHE A 392 32.18 2.23 -14.90
N GLN A 393 31.06 1.59 -14.53
CA GLN A 393 31.04 0.23 -14.01
C GLN A 393 31.49 -0.78 -15.09
N GLU A 394 30.98 -0.64 -16.31
CA GLU A 394 31.38 -1.47 -17.45
C GLU A 394 32.87 -1.28 -17.80
N SER A 395 33.35 -0.03 -17.77
CA SER A 395 34.76 0.29 -17.98
C SER A 395 35.66 -0.33 -16.90
N LEU A 396 35.26 -0.26 -15.63
CA LEU A 396 36.00 -0.88 -14.52
C LEU A 396 36.12 -2.41 -14.72
N LEU A 397 35.02 -3.08 -15.05
CA LEU A 397 35.00 -4.52 -15.28
C LEU A 397 35.90 -4.92 -16.46
N SER A 398 35.86 -4.16 -17.56
CA SER A 398 36.75 -4.37 -18.71
C SER A 398 38.23 -4.19 -18.35
N GLN A 399 38.57 -3.16 -17.57
CA GLN A 399 39.95 -2.95 -17.12
C GLN A 399 40.43 -4.03 -16.15
N LEU A 400 39.53 -4.53 -15.29
CA LEU A 400 39.81 -5.68 -14.42
C LEU A 400 40.13 -6.93 -15.23
N ASP A 401 39.35 -7.24 -16.27
CA ASP A 401 39.58 -8.40 -17.13
C ASP A 401 40.88 -8.26 -17.92
N GLN A 402 41.18 -7.09 -18.47
CA GLN A 402 42.46 -6.83 -19.13
C GLN A 402 43.65 -6.99 -18.18
N LEU A 403 43.52 -6.59 -16.92
CA LEU A 403 44.56 -6.78 -15.91
C LEU A 403 44.73 -8.26 -15.57
N LYS A 404 43.62 -9.00 -15.42
CA LYS A 404 43.61 -10.46 -15.20
C LYS A 404 44.34 -11.18 -16.33
N ASP A 405 44.11 -10.80 -17.58
CA ASP A 405 44.79 -11.37 -18.75
C ASP A 405 46.29 -11.04 -18.77
N LYS A 406 46.64 -9.77 -18.53
CA LYS A 406 48.05 -9.35 -18.44
C LYS A 406 48.81 -10.10 -17.35
N TYR A 407 48.21 -10.22 -16.16
CA TYR A 407 48.81 -10.96 -15.04
C TYR A 407 48.97 -12.44 -15.37
N THR A 408 47.93 -13.08 -15.92
CA THR A 408 47.98 -14.51 -16.30
C THR A 408 49.07 -14.78 -17.33
N ASN A 409 49.23 -13.89 -18.31
CA ASN A 409 50.26 -14.01 -19.33
C ASN A 409 51.67 -13.84 -18.73
N GLN A 410 51.88 -12.81 -17.90
CA GLN A 410 53.15 -12.58 -17.20
C GLN A 410 53.53 -13.75 -16.28
N TYR A 411 52.56 -14.27 -15.54
CA TYR A 411 52.74 -15.45 -14.70
C TYR A 411 53.19 -16.66 -15.53
N ARG A 412 52.53 -16.93 -16.68
CA ARG A 412 52.91 -18.05 -17.57
C ARG A 412 54.34 -17.91 -18.10
N ILE A 413 54.75 -16.71 -18.48
CA ILE A 413 56.11 -16.41 -18.96
C ILE A 413 57.12 -16.65 -17.83
N HIS A 414 56.95 -15.99 -16.69
CA HIS A 414 57.86 -16.15 -15.55
C HIS A 414 57.94 -17.59 -15.04
N HIS A 415 56.80 -18.30 -15.00
CA HIS A 415 56.77 -19.69 -14.63
C HIS A 415 57.60 -20.53 -15.62
N ARG A 416 57.39 -20.36 -16.94
CA ARG A 416 58.18 -21.07 -17.95
C ARG A 416 59.67 -20.79 -17.81
N ASP A 417 60.05 -19.52 -17.70
CA ASP A 417 61.45 -19.10 -17.65
C ASP A 417 62.13 -19.56 -16.36
N HIS A 418 61.42 -19.55 -15.22
CA HIS A 418 61.90 -20.10 -13.96
C HIS A 418 62.22 -21.59 -14.08
N TYR A 419 61.30 -22.40 -14.62
CA TYR A 419 61.57 -23.83 -14.78
C TYR A 419 62.68 -24.11 -15.79
N GLN A 420 62.81 -23.28 -16.84
CA GLN A 420 63.91 -23.39 -17.78
C GLN A 420 65.26 -23.05 -17.12
N ALA A 421 65.33 -22.01 -16.30
CA ALA A 421 66.52 -21.68 -15.51
C ALA A 421 66.88 -22.77 -14.51
N VAL A 422 65.88 -23.34 -13.81
CA VAL A 422 66.08 -24.47 -12.89
C VAL A 422 66.57 -25.72 -13.63
N GLN A 423 66.07 -25.95 -14.86
CA GLN A 423 66.53 -27.05 -15.70
C GLN A 423 67.98 -26.84 -16.18
N ASN A 424 68.34 -25.61 -16.57
CA ASN A 424 69.70 -25.24 -16.95
C ASN A 424 70.69 -25.41 -15.77
N LEU A 425 70.32 -24.93 -14.57
CA LEU A 425 71.10 -25.14 -13.35
C LEU A 425 71.31 -26.62 -13.04
N ARG A 426 70.29 -27.45 -13.28
CA ARG A 426 70.40 -28.90 -13.11
C ARG A 426 71.38 -29.51 -14.12
N SER A 427 71.33 -29.13 -15.40
CA SER A 427 72.28 -29.63 -16.40
C SER A 427 73.71 -29.21 -16.07
N GLU A 428 73.92 -27.94 -15.69
CA GLU A 428 75.24 -27.44 -15.26
C GLU A 428 75.77 -28.21 -14.05
N LEU A 429 74.92 -28.45 -13.03
CA LEU A 429 75.30 -29.25 -11.86
C LEU A 429 75.66 -30.69 -12.23
N VAL A 430 74.99 -31.31 -13.21
CA VAL A 430 75.32 -32.66 -13.68
C VAL A 430 76.67 -32.68 -14.41
N GLU A 431 76.90 -31.74 -15.33
CA GLU A 431 78.18 -31.60 -16.04
C GLU A 431 79.36 -31.33 -15.10
N THR A 432 79.16 -30.48 -14.10
CA THR A 432 80.17 -30.21 -13.06
C THR A 432 80.48 -31.48 -12.27
N GLY A 433 79.53 -32.41 -12.14
CA GLY A 433 79.74 -33.71 -11.53
C GLY A 433 80.71 -34.62 -12.27
N GLU A 434 80.65 -34.62 -13.60
CA GLU A 434 81.60 -35.37 -14.42
C GLU A 434 83.01 -34.78 -14.31
N LYS A 435 83.12 -33.44 -14.27
CA LYS A 435 84.39 -32.75 -13.98
C LYS A 435 84.92 -33.07 -12.58
N LEU A 436 84.05 -33.09 -11.56
CA LEU A 436 84.43 -33.46 -10.18
C LEU A 436 84.87 -34.94 -10.07
N LYS A 437 84.20 -35.88 -10.75
CA LYS A 437 84.67 -37.28 -10.82
C LYS A 437 86.06 -37.39 -11.44
N THR A 438 86.35 -36.55 -12.42
CA THR A 438 87.66 -36.53 -13.09
C THR A 438 88.74 -35.97 -12.17
N LEU A 439 88.42 -34.90 -11.42
CA LEU A 439 89.30 -34.33 -10.39
C LEU A 439 89.51 -35.29 -9.21
N GLU A 440 88.50 -36.05 -8.79
CA GLU A 440 88.66 -37.10 -7.77
C GLU A 440 89.63 -38.20 -8.24
N ARG A 441 89.49 -38.67 -9.50
CA ARG A 441 90.43 -39.64 -10.08
C ARG A 441 91.87 -39.10 -10.19
N LEU A 442 92.03 -37.82 -10.50
CA LEU A 442 93.34 -37.16 -10.53
C LEU A 442 93.95 -37.04 -9.13
N ASN A 443 93.13 -36.78 -8.10
CA ASN A 443 93.56 -36.74 -6.71
C ASN A 443 93.86 -38.13 -6.10
N GLU A 444 93.45 -39.23 -6.74
CA GLU A 444 93.83 -40.61 -6.37
C GLU A 444 95.25 -40.98 -6.84
N VAL A 445 95.85 -40.19 -7.74
CA VAL A 445 97.23 -40.40 -8.22
C VAL A 445 98.22 -39.90 -7.16
N ARG A 446 98.86 -40.85 -6.46
CA ARG A 446 99.78 -40.58 -5.32
C ARG A 446 100.98 -39.68 -5.67
N GLU A 447 101.32 -39.57 -6.95
CA GLU A 447 102.44 -38.77 -7.47
C GLU A 447 102.16 -37.26 -7.51
N LEU A 448 100.89 -36.83 -7.38
CA LEU A 448 100.45 -35.44 -7.53
C LEU A 448 100.26 -34.69 -6.19
N GLY A 449 100.57 -35.30 -5.05
CA GLY A 449 100.48 -34.70 -3.72
C GLY A 449 99.17 -35.00 -2.95
N LEU A 450 99.11 -34.60 -1.69
CA LEU A 450 97.92 -34.82 -0.83
C LEU A 450 96.74 -33.93 -1.27
N PRO A 451 95.50 -34.46 -1.28
CA PRO A 451 94.32 -33.72 -1.75
C PRO A 451 94.00 -32.52 -0.85
N VAL A 452 93.70 -31.38 -1.48
CA VAL A 452 93.67 -30.07 -0.78
C VAL A 452 92.30 -29.69 -0.17
N VAL A 453 91.17 -30.34 -0.45
CA VAL A 453 89.85 -29.92 0.12
C VAL A 453 88.84 -31.08 0.28
N PRO A 454 87.98 -31.10 1.32
CA PRO A 454 87.00 -32.18 1.51
C PRO A 454 85.70 -32.03 0.68
N ASN A 455 85.26 -33.15 0.09
CA ASN A 455 83.87 -33.53 -0.23
C ASN A 455 83.00 -32.62 -1.14
N HIS A 456 83.56 -32.10 -2.24
CA HIS A 456 82.78 -31.43 -3.29
C HIS A 456 81.61 -32.27 -3.86
N ARG A 457 81.77 -33.60 -3.91
CA ARG A 457 80.75 -34.54 -4.40
C ARG A 457 79.54 -34.69 -3.47
N GLN A 458 79.76 -34.68 -2.15
CA GLN A 458 78.64 -34.69 -1.19
C GLN A 458 77.84 -33.39 -1.30
N ARG A 459 78.52 -32.24 -1.43
CA ARG A 459 77.87 -30.93 -1.59
C ARG A 459 77.06 -30.86 -2.90
N GLN A 460 77.58 -31.42 -3.98
CA GLN A 460 76.87 -31.53 -5.26
C GLN A 460 75.62 -32.44 -5.15
N GLN A 461 75.73 -33.59 -4.47
CA GLN A 461 74.58 -34.48 -4.24
C GLN A 461 73.49 -33.83 -3.39
N VAL A 462 73.85 -33.05 -2.38
CA VAL A 462 72.90 -32.27 -1.58
C VAL A 462 72.15 -31.25 -2.45
N LEU A 463 72.86 -30.52 -3.31
CA LEU A 463 72.25 -29.54 -4.23
C LEU A 463 71.33 -30.20 -5.28
N LEU A 464 71.73 -31.34 -5.83
CA LEU A 464 70.88 -32.12 -6.76
C LEU A 464 69.62 -32.66 -6.07
N ASN A 465 69.72 -33.08 -4.80
CA ASN A 465 68.57 -33.52 -4.01
C ASN A 465 67.64 -32.35 -3.67
N GLN A 466 68.17 -31.16 -3.36
CA GLN A 466 67.37 -29.95 -3.16
C GLN A 466 66.61 -29.56 -4.44
N LEU A 467 67.25 -29.61 -5.60
CA LEU A 467 66.58 -29.37 -6.88
C LEU A 467 65.52 -30.43 -7.20
N LYS A 468 65.75 -31.70 -6.86
CA LYS A 468 64.73 -32.76 -6.99
C LYS A 468 63.47 -32.48 -6.16
N VAL A 469 63.60 -31.88 -4.97
CA VAL A 469 62.42 -31.47 -4.16
C VAL A 469 61.64 -30.35 -4.86
N VAL A 470 62.32 -29.38 -5.47
CA VAL A 470 61.70 -28.33 -6.28
C VAL A 470 60.95 -28.91 -7.49
N PHE A 471 61.52 -29.92 -8.15
CA PHE A 471 60.85 -30.65 -9.24
C PHE A 471 59.76 -31.63 -8.77
N GLY A 472 59.86 -32.22 -7.58
CA GLY A 472 58.86 -33.13 -7.01
C GLY A 472 57.53 -32.44 -6.68
N ASN A 473 57.58 -31.13 -6.44
CA ASN A 473 56.38 -30.30 -6.33
C ASN A 473 55.66 -30.06 -7.68
N ARG A 474 56.18 -30.56 -8.82
CA ARG A 474 55.48 -30.58 -10.13
C ARG A 474 54.08 -31.18 -10.06
N TYR A 475 53.79 -32.05 -9.09
CA TYR A 475 52.50 -32.75 -8.99
C TYR A 475 51.54 -32.24 -7.90
N ARG A 476 51.96 -31.32 -7.01
CA ARG A 476 51.05 -30.70 -6.03
C ARG A 476 50.56 -29.31 -6.42
N VAL A 477 51.35 -28.55 -7.19
CA VAL A 477 50.97 -27.19 -7.58
C VAL A 477 49.99 -27.19 -8.75
N ALA A 478 50.02 -28.22 -9.62
CA ALA A 478 49.09 -28.39 -10.74
C ALA A 478 47.62 -28.60 -10.31
N THR A 479 47.35 -28.91 -9.03
CA THR A 479 45.98 -29.09 -8.51
C THR A 479 45.65 -28.20 -7.30
N GLY A 480 46.59 -27.37 -6.84
CA GLY A 480 46.44 -26.59 -5.60
C GLY A 480 46.42 -25.07 -5.78
N PHE A 481 46.99 -24.57 -6.87
CA PHE A 481 46.86 -23.17 -7.30
C PHE A 481 46.18 -23.13 -8.66
N SER A 482 44.94 -23.62 -8.69
CA SER A 482 44.00 -23.11 -9.67
C SER A 482 43.82 -21.62 -9.33
N PRO A 483 43.92 -20.66 -10.28
CA PRO A 483 43.11 -19.47 -10.10
C PRO A 483 41.71 -20.03 -9.82
N ARG A 484 41.13 -19.72 -8.65
CA ARG A 484 39.71 -20.05 -8.46
C ARG A 484 39.03 -19.54 -9.72
N PRO A 485 38.26 -20.36 -10.45
CA PRO A 485 37.45 -19.81 -11.51
C PRO A 485 36.63 -18.72 -10.82
N PHE A 486 36.89 -17.47 -11.19
CA PHE A 486 35.94 -16.41 -10.93
C PHE A 486 34.66 -16.93 -11.54
N VAL A 487 33.66 -17.14 -10.68
CA VAL A 487 32.34 -17.57 -11.12
C VAL A 487 31.89 -16.53 -12.14
N SER A 488 31.89 -16.89 -13.42
CA SER A 488 31.35 -16.05 -14.48
C SER A 488 29.83 -16.08 -14.37
N ALA A 489 29.28 -15.34 -13.41
CA ALA A 489 27.85 -15.13 -13.29
C ALA A 489 27.40 -13.86 -14.01
N VAL A 490 27.92 -13.57 -15.21
CA VAL A 490 27.36 -12.47 -16.05
C VAL A 490 27.22 -12.81 -17.55
N SER A 491 27.80 -13.90 -18.06
CA SER A 491 27.75 -14.17 -19.52
C SER A 491 26.63 -15.11 -20.01
N SER A 492 25.52 -15.24 -19.29
CA SER A 492 24.36 -16.02 -19.75
C SER A 492 23.04 -15.27 -19.56
N ARG A 493 22.83 -14.19 -20.33
CA ARG A 493 21.49 -13.59 -20.51
C ARG A 493 21.37 -12.76 -21.79
N ILE A 494 21.78 -13.32 -22.93
CA ILE A 494 21.28 -12.88 -24.24
C ILE A 494 21.05 -14.14 -25.08
N THR A 495 19.82 -14.63 -25.09
CA THR A 495 19.31 -15.56 -26.11
C THR A 495 18.61 -14.74 -27.20
N PRO A 496 19.09 -14.74 -28.45
CA PRO A 496 18.26 -14.43 -29.60
C PRO A 496 17.70 -15.75 -30.12
N THR A 497 16.44 -16.05 -29.81
CA THR A 497 15.71 -17.11 -30.53
C THR A 497 14.22 -16.85 -30.36
N ASN A 498 13.64 -16.17 -31.36
CA ASN A 498 12.56 -16.73 -32.18
C ASN A 498 12.19 -15.70 -33.25
N LEU A 499 12.86 -15.83 -34.39
CA LEU A 499 12.27 -15.60 -35.70
C LEU A 499 11.54 -16.89 -36.08
N HIS A 500 10.22 -16.89 -35.97
CA HIS A 500 9.29 -17.46 -36.95
C HIS A 500 7.89 -16.93 -36.68
#